data_AF-K8GMQ2-F1
#
_entry.id   AF-K8GMQ2-F1
#
_cell.length_a   1.000
_cell.length_b   1.000
_cell.length_c   1.000
_cell.angle_alpha   90.00
_cell.angle_beta   90.00
_cell.angle_gamma   90.00
#
_symmetry.space_group_name_H-M   'P 1'
#
loop_
_entity.id
_entity.type
_entity.pdbx_description
1 polymer ?
#
loop_
_entity_poly.entity_id
_entity_poly.type
_entity_poly.pdbx_seq_one_letter_code
_entity_poly.pdbx_strand_id
1 'polypeptide(L)'
;MTIKRTTKTVSRTSKSKVTPINQKKVNTAKKKLEEQTEEPPTVVRRGRKLKPKPEEEPISTEVVNANETVEEPVQQSLTDFVQLAARNPSSSALAELEPFKFDYQGLDQETITKLKNDTLTLKGLVRERHLAALQMGQIIAKWKEQLPYGVYTAWVTKEFGEIMSADTANNYCMLAELYKNYSAEELNRLPLNALYVIGRRTVSPEVREEVLLAAAQSSKKMSKKDVEKIIKSYRELQIEIAGVSDQAKPLLVHSSIAENPEELQRFAKLSAKRQTEVAGLLAAQPNPTSLRQVVSQLQTTRRKDEEKEDTLEAEIIATANYQNIVTKRGSWLQLLAETESESVDLCFAEMPLNKGVLEDYGRLAQEMNRVLRPGGLLLATVGQQNLQFVGGRIEPALNVAWTFMLLRRPGHSPRVVGRISFASSFVPLTLCYKPPLKALPGLIDDLRSWAPENDMKFHYKDDDDDLPSEETVELASLESSLAYYMKALLAPSETFMHLVYEQKNSFGVTDSLYKSVFEVNAEKVFSLIGN
;
A
#
# COMPACT_ATOMS: atom_id res chain seq x y z
N MET A 1 53.26 16.72 60.09
CA MET A 1 51.89 17.22 60.38
C MET A 1 50.90 16.25 59.76
N THR A 2 50.23 15.48 60.61
CA THR A 2 49.47 14.28 60.25
C THR A 2 47.98 14.63 60.18
N ILE A 3 47.37 14.52 59.00
CA ILE A 3 45.94 14.82 58.81
C ILE A 3 45.14 13.53 58.85
N LYS A 4 44.27 13.44 59.87
CA LYS A 4 43.31 12.35 60.12
C LYS A 4 42.21 12.35 59.04
N ARG A 5 41.97 11.19 58.41
CA ARG A 5 40.75 10.91 57.63
C ARG A 5 39.80 10.05 58.45
N THR A 6 38.62 10.59 58.71
CA THR A 6 37.49 9.91 59.37
C THR A 6 36.73 9.05 58.36
N THR A 7 36.69 7.75 58.61
CA THR A 7 35.84 6.77 57.91
C THR A 7 34.44 6.76 58.52
N LYS A 8 33.40 6.96 57.71
CA LYS A 8 32.00 6.79 58.10
C LYS A 8 31.44 5.56 57.37
N THR A 9 31.29 4.48 58.12
CA THR A 9 30.72 3.20 57.67
C THR A 9 29.20 3.27 57.74
N VAL A 10 28.51 3.10 56.62
CA VAL A 10 27.04 2.94 56.58
C VAL A 10 26.75 1.51 56.14
N SER A 11 26.31 0.69 57.10
CA SER A 11 25.80 -0.65 56.86
C SER A 11 24.36 -0.57 56.34
N ARG A 12 24.10 -1.04 55.12
CA ARG A 12 22.76 -1.19 54.56
C ARG A 12 22.46 -2.67 54.37
N THR A 13 21.69 -3.24 55.29
CA THR A 13 21.12 -4.59 55.20
C THR A 13 19.83 -4.56 54.40
N SER A 14 19.80 -5.20 53.23
CA SER A 14 18.57 -5.55 52.52
C SER A 14 18.51 -7.06 52.30
N LYS A 15 17.64 -7.73 53.07
CA LYS A 15 17.27 -9.14 52.89
C LYS A 15 16.35 -9.23 51.66
N SER A 16 16.79 -9.86 50.57
CA SER A 16 15.88 -10.30 49.50
C SER A 16 15.34 -11.69 49.85
N LYS A 17 14.01 -11.83 49.84
CA LYS A 17 13.31 -13.12 49.92
C LYS A 17 13.43 -13.79 48.55
N VAL A 18 14.10 -14.94 48.50
CA VAL A 18 14.10 -15.84 47.35
C VAL A 18 12.87 -16.74 47.44
N THR A 19 11.98 -16.66 46.46
CA THR A 19 10.84 -17.58 46.31
C THR A 19 11.30 -18.80 45.51
N PRO A 20 11.03 -20.05 45.93
CA PRO A 20 11.49 -21.23 45.22
C PRO A 20 10.67 -21.49 43.95
N ILE A 21 11.38 -21.73 42.84
CA ILE A 21 10.82 -22.11 41.55
C ILE A 21 10.28 -23.56 41.62
N ASN A 22 9.03 -23.72 41.19
CA ASN A 22 8.25 -24.95 41.28
C ASN A 22 8.70 -25.98 40.22
N GLN A 23 9.48 -26.99 40.63
CA GLN A 23 10.08 -28.04 39.78
C GLN A 23 9.07 -29.02 39.15
N LYS A 24 7.75 -28.89 39.37
CA LYS A 24 6.75 -29.84 38.85
C LYS A 24 6.38 -29.67 37.38
N LYS A 25 6.75 -28.57 36.70
CA LYS A 25 6.38 -28.35 35.28
C LYS A 25 7.41 -28.85 34.24
N VAL A 26 8.61 -29.27 34.66
CA VAL A 26 9.66 -29.74 33.74
C VAL A 26 9.51 -31.23 33.39
N ASN A 27 8.85 -32.02 34.22
CA ASN A 27 8.72 -33.47 34.01
C ASN A 27 7.54 -33.88 33.10
N THR A 28 6.61 -32.97 32.79
CA THR A 28 5.47 -33.27 31.90
C THR A 28 5.81 -33.08 30.42
N ALA A 29 6.86 -32.31 30.10
CA ALA A 29 7.30 -32.09 28.72
C ALA A 29 8.21 -33.22 28.18
N LYS A 30 8.91 -33.96 29.06
CA LYS A 30 9.77 -35.09 28.64
C LYS A 30 8.99 -36.38 28.36
N LYS A 31 7.83 -36.59 29.00
CA LYS A 31 7.05 -37.83 28.83
C LYS A 31 6.17 -37.85 27.56
N LYS A 32 6.07 -36.73 26.84
CA LYS A 32 5.26 -36.63 25.61
C LYS A 32 6.07 -36.80 24.32
N LEU A 33 7.37 -37.11 24.42
CA LEU A 33 8.29 -37.22 23.27
C LEU A 33 8.77 -38.67 23.01
N GLU A 34 8.34 -39.66 23.81
CA GLU A 34 8.78 -41.07 23.69
C GLU A 34 7.69 -42.05 23.23
N GLU A 35 6.47 -41.60 22.95
CA GLU A 35 5.41 -42.42 22.35
C GLU A 35 4.99 -41.85 20.98
N GLN A 36 5.81 -42.11 19.95
CA GLN A 36 5.41 -42.06 18.54
C GLN A 36 6.52 -42.64 17.66
N THR A 37 6.64 -43.97 17.69
CA THR A 37 7.32 -44.77 16.66
C THR A 37 6.35 -45.82 16.17
N GLU A 38 5.53 -45.47 15.17
CA GLU A 38 4.87 -46.43 14.30
C GLU A 38 4.91 -45.91 12.85
N GLU A 39 4.91 -46.87 11.93
CA GLU A 39 5.39 -46.85 10.55
C GLU A 39 4.75 -45.81 9.59
N PRO A 40 5.45 -45.42 8.51
CA PRO A 40 4.92 -44.46 7.54
C PRO A 40 3.83 -45.08 6.65
N PRO A 41 2.70 -44.39 6.42
CA PRO A 41 1.66 -44.89 5.52
C PRO A 41 2.05 -44.69 4.05
N THR A 42 1.87 -45.77 3.28
CA THR A 42 2.00 -45.84 1.82
C THR A 42 1.01 -44.88 1.14
N VAL A 43 1.52 -43.83 0.50
CA VAL A 43 0.71 -42.87 -0.26
C VAL A 43 0.32 -43.47 -1.62
N VAL A 44 -0.91 -43.98 -1.70
CA VAL A 44 -1.56 -44.34 -2.97
C VAL A 44 -1.98 -43.05 -3.69
N ARG A 45 -1.24 -42.65 -4.73
CA ARG A 45 -1.63 -41.58 -5.66
C ARG A 45 -2.86 -42.01 -6.46
N ARG A 46 -4.06 -41.58 -6.06
CA ARG A 46 -5.24 -41.60 -6.93
C ARG A 46 -5.16 -40.46 -7.95
N GLY A 47 -4.85 -40.81 -9.19
CA GLY A 47 -4.91 -39.91 -10.33
C GLY A 47 -6.33 -39.39 -10.54
N ARG A 48 -6.51 -38.07 -10.44
CA ARG A 48 -7.75 -37.36 -10.78
C ARG A 48 -7.80 -37.24 -12.30
N LYS A 49 -8.62 -38.07 -12.96
CA LYS A 49 -8.93 -37.93 -14.39
C LYS A 49 -9.66 -36.59 -14.59
N LEU A 50 -9.02 -35.67 -15.33
CA LEU A 50 -9.65 -34.48 -15.88
C LEU A 50 -10.71 -34.92 -16.91
N LYS A 51 -11.95 -34.48 -16.71
CA LYS A 51 -13.01 -34.62 -17.73
C LYS A 51 -12.69 -33.68 -18.91
N PRO A 52 -12.88 -34.12 -20.16
CA PRO A 52 -12.71 -33.26 -21.32
C PRO A 52 -13.79 -32.16 -21.36
N LYS A 53 -13.34 -30.99 -21.79
CA LYS A 53 -14.11 -29.77 -22.06
C LYS A 53 -15.07 -30.04 -23.24
N PRO A 54 -16.35 -29.66 -23.18
CA PRO A 54 -17.24 -29.81 -24.33
C PRO A 54 -16.82 -28.83 -25.44
N GLU A 55 -16.78 -29.36 -26.67
CA GLU A 55 -16.60 -28.62 -27.91
C GLU A 55 -17.81 -27.71 -28.14
N GLU A 56 -17.56 -26.42 -28.39
CA GLU A 56 -18.57 -25.46 -28.82
C GLU A 56 -18.69 -25.53 -30.35
N GLU A 57 -19.88 -25.88 -30.84
CA GLU A 57 -20.23 -25.84 -32.26
C GLU A 57 -20.38 -24.39 -32.75
N PRO A 58 -19.99 -24.07 -33.99
CA PRO A 58 -20.13 -22.73 -34.54
C PRO A 58 -21.58 -22.45 -34.96
N ILE A 59 -22.17 -21.42 -34.37
CA ILE A 59 -23.47 -20.86 -34.78
C ILE A 59 -23.28 -20.15 -36.12
N SER A 60 -23.94 -20.66 -37.16
CA SER A 60 -24.09 -20.01 -38.46
C SER A 60 -25.07 -18.85 -38.38
N THR A 61 -24.60 -17.62 -38.61
CA THR A 61 -25.47 -16.45 -38.83
C THR A 61 -25.86 -16.38 -40.31
N GLU A 62 -27.11 -16.72 -40.62
CA GLU A 62 -27.76 -16.34 -41.88
C GLU A 62 -28.15 -14.86 -41.82
N VAL A 63 -27.72 -14.12 -42.84
CA VAL A 63 -28.10 -12.73 -43.12
C VAL A 63 -29.37 -12.76 -43.97
N VAL A 64 -30.49 -12.32 -43.42
CA VAL A 64 -31.70 -12.00 -44.20
C VAL A 64 -31.82 -10.48 -44.30
N ASN A 65 -31.61 -9.99 -45.52
CA ASN A 65 -32.00 -8.66 -45.98
C ASN A 65 -33.53 -8.59 -46.12
N ALA A 66 -34.14 -7.54 -45.60
CA ALA A 66 -35.43 -7.05 -46.09
C ALA A 66 -35.48 -5.52 -45.96
N ASN A 67 -35.91 -4.91 -47.06
CA ASN A 67 -36.08 -3.48 -47.33
C ASN A 67 -37.05 -2.79 -46.37
N GLU A 68 -36.85 -1.48 -46.14
CA GLU A 68 -37.95 -0.51 -46.24
C GLU A 68 -37.43 0.93 -46.43
N THR A 69 -37.75 1.48 -47.60
CA THR A 69 -37.75 2.91 -47.94
C THR A 69 -39.07 3.55 -47.50
N VAL A 70 -39.04 4.74 -46.90
CA VAL A 70 -39.76 5.99 -47.29
C VAL A 70 -39.28 7.12 -46.35
N GLU A 71 -38.65 8.16 -46.90
CA GLU A 71 -38.40 9.44 -46.22
C GLU A 71 -39.19 10.56 -46.90
N GLU A 72 -39.91 11.37 -46.10
CA GLU A 72 -40.25 12.77 -46.41
C GLU A 72 -40.15 13.63 -45.12
N PRO A 73 -39.86 14.95 -45.23
CA PRO A 73 -39.23 15.72 -44.16
C PRO A 73 -40.20 16.66 -43.42
N VAL A 74 -40.10 16.70 -42.09
CA VAL A 74 -40.69 17.75 -41.24
C VAL A 74 -39.57 18.38 -40.40
N GLN A 75 -38.86 19.34 -40.97
CA GLN A 75 -37.94 20.23 -40.24
C GLN A 75 -38.05 21.66 -40.77
N GLN A 76 -39.08 22.38 -40.33
CA GLN A 76 -39.19 23.84 -40.44
C GLN A 76 -40.13 24.33 -39.33
N SER A 77 -39.65 24.35 -38.08
CA SER A 77 -40.39 24.92 -36.93
C SER A 77 -39.55 25.17 -35.67
N LEU A 78 -38.31 24.66 -35.60
CA LEU A 78 -37.49 24.75 -34.37
C LEU A 78 -36.45 25.88 -34.36
N THR A 79 -36.25 26.58 -35.47
CA THR A 79 -35.22 27.63 -35.60
C THR A 79 -35.66 28.99 -35.06
N ASP A 80 -36.96 29.28 -35.02
CA ASP A 80 -37.47 30.60 -34.59
C ASP A 80 -37.56 30.75 -33.07
N PHE A 81 -37.59 29.64 -32.32
CA PHE A 81 -37.69 29.66 -30.86
C PHE A 81 -36.35 29.92 -30.15
N VAL A 82 -35.23 29.71 -30.84
CA VAL A 82 -33.88 29.82 -30.25
C VAL A 82 -33.32 31.25 -30.34
N GLN A 83 -33.85 32.10 -31.22
CA GLN A 83 -33.31 33.46 -31.41
C GLN A 83 -33.87 34.52 -30.44
N LEU A 84 -34.92 34.22 -29.66
CA LEU A 84 -35.52 35.19 -28.73
C LEU A 84 -34.81 35.25 -27.36
N ALA A 85 -33.99 34.25 -27.01
CA ALA A 85 -33.39 34.12 -25.68
C ALA A 85 -32.02 34.82 -25.49
N ALA A 86 -31.51 35.51 -26.51
CA ALA A 86 -30.12 35.99 -26.55
C ALA A 86 -29.94 37.52 -26.46
N ARG A 87 -30.81 38.25 -25.75
CA ARG A 87 -30.60 39.70 -25.48
C ARG A 87 -30.83 40.10 -24.02
N ASN A 88 -29.74 40.01 -23.26
CA ASN A 88 -29.30 40.92 -22.20
C ASN A 88 -30.03 41.00 -20.83
N PRO A 89 -29.35 41.49 -19.76
CA PRO A 89 -29.28 40.82 -18.46
C PRO A 89 -29.73 41.68 -17.27
N SER A 90 -30.21 41.05 -16.20
CA SER A 90 -30.07 41.55 -14.81
C SER A 90 -30.66 40.54 -13.82
N SER A 91 -29.78 39.88 -13.07
CA SER A 91 -30.06 38.78 -12.13
C SER A 91 -30.77 39.18 -10.82
N SER A 92 -31.48 40.32 -10.80
CA SER A 92 -32.18 40.83 -9.60
C SER A 92 -33.71 40.90 -9.75
N ALA A 93 -34.26 40.58 -10.93
CA ALA A 93 -35.70 40.69 -11.21
C ALA A 93 -36.49 39.38 -11.04
N LEU A 94 -35.84 38.27 -10.66
CA LEU A 94 -36.48 36.95 -10.56
C LEU A 94 -37.01 36.61 -9.16
N ALA A 95 -36.80 37.48 -8.17
CA ALA A 95 -37.18 37.24 -6.78
C ALA A 95 -38.63 37.66 -6.43
N GLU A 96 -39.33 38.36 -7.31
CA GLU A 96 -40.72 38.85 -7.07
C GLU A 96 -41.73 38.32 -8.11
N LEU A 97 -41.46 37.18 -8.75
CA LEU A 97 -42.50 36.53 -9.53
C LEU A 97 -43.49 35.86 -8.57
N GLU A 98 -44.58 36.59 -8.27
CA GLU A 98 -45.85 36.03 -7.79
C GLU A 98 -46.08 34.66 -8.48
N PRO A 99 -46.54 33.63 -7.74
CA PRO A 99 -46.76 32.31 -8.32
C PRO A 99 -47.62 32.48 -9.57
N PHE A 100 -47.05 32.12 -10.74
CA PHE A 100 -47.64 32.39 -12.06
C PHE A 100 -49.13 32.04 -12.05
N LYS A 101 -49.96 33.06 -11.82
CA LYS A 101 -51.40 32.94 -11.89
C LYS A 101 -51.66 32.96 -13.38
N PHE A 102 -52.03 31.80 -13.91
CA PHE A 102 -52.51 31.72 -15.28
C PHE A 102 -53.60 32.78 -15.43
N ASP A 103 -53.35 33.77 -16.28
CA ASP A 103 -54.29 34.84 -16.49
C ASP A 103 -55.44 34.29 -17.31
N TYR A 104 -56.61 34.19 -16.67
CA TYR A 104 -57.83 33.74 -17.34
C TYR A 104 -58.48 34.90 -18.13
N GLN A 105 -57.94 36.12 -18.08
CA GLN A 105 -58.44 37.24 -18.86
C GLN A 105 -58.34 36.95 -20.36
N GLY A 106 -59.46 37.12 -21.07
CA GLY A 106 -59.57 36.88 -22.51
C GLY A 106 -60.15 35.51 -22.90
N LEU A 107 -60.37 34.61 -21.94
CA LEU A 107 -61.14 33.38 -22.17
C LEU A 107 -62.62 33.62 -21.81
N ASP A 108 -63.54 33.00 -22.55
CA ASP A 108 -64.95 33.02 -22.19
C ASP A 108 -65.21 32.20 -20.90
N GLN A 109 -66.31 32.49 -20.22
CA GLN A 109 -66.62 31.92 -18.91
C GLN A 109 -66.78 30.38 -18.94
N GLU A 110 -67.23 29.81 -20.06
CA GLU A 110 -67.38 28.37 -20.24
C GLU A 110 -65.99 27.71 -20.30
N THR A 111 -65.09 28.25 -21.12
CA THR A 111 -63.69 27.81 -21.23
C THR A 111 -62.96 27.92 -19.89
N ILE A 112 -63.13 29.03 -19.15
CA ILE A 112 -62.53 29.20 -17.81
C ILE A 112 -63.00 28.10 -16.85
N THR A 113 -64.30 27.82 -16.85
CA THR A 113 -64.90 26.81 -15.96
C THR A 113 -64.37 25.41 -16.29
N LYS A 114 -64.33 25.07 -17.58
CA LYS A 114 -63.78 23.79 -18.06
C LYS A 114 -62.30 23.66 -17.71
N LEU A 115 -61.48 24.67 -17.98
CA LEU A 115 -60.04 24.65 -17.70
C LEU A 115 -59.75 24.51 -16.20
N LYS A 116 -60.55 25.15 -15.33
CA LYS A 116 -60.44 24.99 -13.87
C LYS A 116 -60.79 23.58 -13.41
N ASN A 117 -61.86 23.00 -13.95
CA ASN A 117 -62.24 21.61 -13.65
C ASN A 117 -61.18 20.62 -14.14
N ASP A 118 -60.71 20.75 -15.38
CA ASP A 118 -59.64 19.92 -15.93
C ASP A 118 -58.34 20.07 -15.12
N THR A 119 -58.01 21.28 -14.66
CA THR A 119 -56.88 21.53 -13.76
C THR A 119 -57.04 20.80 -12.41
N LEU A 120 -58.25 20.78 -11.84
CA LEU A 120 -58.52 20.03 -10.60
C LEU A 120 -58.40 18.52 -10.84
N THR A 121 -58.93 18.01 -11.95
CA THR A 121 -58.79 16.60 -12.36
C THR A 121 -57.33 16.22 -12.55
N LEU A 122 -56.54 17.04 -13.27
CA LEU A 122 -55.10 16.82 -13.46
C LEU A 122 -54.35 16.85 -12.12
N LYS A 123 -54.70 17.76 -11.20
CA LYS A 123 -54.13 17.76 -9.83
C LYS A 123 -54.48 16.48 -9.06
N GLY A 124 -55.68 15.94 -9.26
CA GLY A 124 -56.10 14.63 -8.75
C GLY A 124 -55.23 13.50 -9.30
N LEU A 125 -55.09 13.40 -10.62
CA LEU A 125 -54.27 12.40 -11.30
C LEU A 125 -52.79 12.45 -10.88
N VAL A 126 -52.24 13.64 -10.65
CA VAL A 126 -50.88 13.80 -10.13
C VAL A 126 -50.74 13.25 -8.70
N ARG A 127 -51.73 13.47 -7.83
CA ARG A 127 -51.75 12.89 -6.48
C ARG A 127 -51.93 11.38 -6.52
N GLU A 128 -52.81 10.89 -7.39
CA GLU A 128 -52.99 9.46 -7.62
C GLU A 128 -51.70 8.80 -8.11
N ARG A 129 -50.92 9.49 -8.97
CA ARG A 129 -49.60 9.02 -9.38
C ARG A 129 -48.63 8.87 -8.20
N HIS A 130 -48.64 9.78 -7.23
CA HIS A 130 -47.82 9.66 -6.01
C HIS A 130 -48.24 8.45 -5.16
N LEU A 131 -49.55 8.27 -4.96
CA LEU A 131 -50.09 7.13 -4.20
C LEU A 131 -49.84 5.81 -4.90
N ALA A 132 -50.00 5.75 -6.22
CA ALA A 132 -49.67 4.58 -7.04
C ALA A 132 -48.17 4.24 -6.95
N ALA A 133 -47.29 5.24 -7.02
CA ALA A 133 -45.85 5.06 -6.84
C ALA A 133 -45.50 4.48 -5.45
N LEU A 134 -46.18 4.95 -4.40
CA LEU A 134 -46.03 4.42 -3.04
C LEU A 134 -46.52 2.96 -2.94
N GLN A 135 -47.71 2.67 -3.46
CA GLN A 135 -48.27 1.31 -3.46
C GLN A 135 -47.39 0.33 -4.24
N MET A 136 -46.91 0.73 -5.43
CA MET A 136 -45.92 -0.04 -6.19
C MET A 136 -44.67 -0.28 -5.35
N GLY A 137 -44.14 0.75 -4.70
CA GLY A 137 -42.98 0.65 -3.82
C GLY A 137 -43.15 -0.34 -2.68
N GLN A 138 -44.31 -0.35 -2.02
CA GLN A 138 -44.63 -1.28 -0.94
C GLN A 138 -44.70 -2.74 -1.42
N ILE A 139 -45.36 -2.98 -2.56
CA ILE A 139 -45.46 -4.32 -3.17
C ILE A 139 -44.07 -4.81 -3.60
N ILE A 140 -43.31 -3.97 -4.30
CA ILE A 140 -41.96 -4.33 -4.78
C ILE A 140 -41.02 -4.56 -3.60
N ALA A 141 -41.08 -3.74 -2.54
CA ALA A 141 -40.26 -3.92 -1.34
C ALA A 141 -40.54 -5.26 -0.65
N LYS A 142 -41.82 -5.65 -0.54
CA LYS A 142 -42.22 -6.96 0.00
C LYS A 142 -41.59 -8.12 -0.77
N TRP A 143 -41.63 -8.08 -2.10
CA TRP A 143 -41.01 -9.13 -2.93
C TRP A 143 -39.48 -9.09 -2.87
N LYS A 144 -38.89 -7.89 -2.79
CA LYS A 144 -37.44 -7.70 -2.62
C LYS A 144 -36.91 -8.36 -1.35
N GLU A 145 -37.68 -8.36 -0.27
CA GLU A 145 -37.34 -9.03 1.00
C GLU A 145 -37.44 -10.55 0.92
N GLN A 146 -38.32 -11.09 0.07
CA GLN A 146 -38.55 -12.53 -0.06
C GLN A 146 -37.60 -13.20 -1.06
N LEU A 147 -37.10 -12.46 -2.05
CA LEU A 147 -36.23 -13.00 -3.09
C LEU A 147 -34.75 -13.00 -2.64
N PRO A 148 -33.96 -14.04 -3.02
CA PRO A 148 -32.53 -14.05 -2.75
C PRO A 148 -31.77 -12.90 -3.41
N TYR A 149 -30.59 -12.58 -2.88
CA TYR A 149 -29.71 -11.56 -3.45
C TYR A 149 -29.43 -11.82 -4.95
N GLY A 150 -29.56 -10.78 -5.78
CA GLY A 150 -29.40 -10.85 -7.24
C GLY A 150 -30.65 -11.31 -8.01
N VAL A 151 -31.53 -12.13 -7.41
CA VAL A 151 -32.75 -12.62 -8.08
C VAL A 151 -33.78 -11.51 -8.27
N TYR A 152 -33.89 -10.59 -7.31
CA TYR A 152 -34.79 -9.44 -7.39
C TYR A 152 -34.60 -8.62 -8.67
N THR A 153 -33.36 -8.23 -8.98
CA THR A 153 -33.06 -7.41 -10.16
C THR A 153 -33.41 -8.16 -11.45
N ALA A 154 -33.07 -9.44 -11.52
CA ALA A 154 -33.41 -10.30 -12.66
C ALA A 154 -34.93 -10.42 -12.84
N TRP A 155 -35.69 -10.58 -11.74
CA TRP A 155 -37.14 -10.61 -11.75
C TRP A 155 -37.75 -9.29 -12.24
N VAL A 156 -37.27 -8.14 -11.74
CA VAL A 156 -37.78 -6.83 -12.21
C VAL A 156 -37.52 -6.64 -13.70
N THR A 157 -36.31 -6.94 -14.18
CA THR A 157 -35.98 -6.80 -15.60
C THR A 157 -36.80 -7.75 -16.47
N LYS A 158 -37.04 -8.99 -16.00
CA LYS A 158 -37.80 -9.98 -16.77
C LYS A 158 -39.30 -9.63 -16.87
N GLU A 159 -39.93 -9.27 -15.75
CA GLU A 159 -41.38 -9.07 -15.69
C GLU A 159 -41.79 -7.64 -16.08
N PHE A 160 -40.92 -6.65 -15.88
CA PHE A 160 -41.25 -5.23 -16.07
C PHE A 160 -40.28 -4.48 -16.97
N GLY A 161 -39.25 -5.11 -17.55
CA GLY A 161 -38.17 -4.42 -18.26
C GLY A 161 -38.60 -3.50 -19.40
N GLU A 162 -39.76 -3.77 -20.02
CA GLU A 162 -40.34 -2.91 -21.07
C GLU A 162 -40.96 -1.61 -20.52
N ILE A 163 -41.43 -1.62 -19.27
CA ILE A 163 -42.19 -0.53 -18.64
C ILE A 163 -41.32 0.22 -17.62
N MET A 164 -40.45 -0.50 -16.92
CA MET A 164 -39.75 -0.01 -15.74
C MET A 164 -38.38 -0.67 -15.59
N SER A 165 -37.35 0.17 -15.44
CA SER A 165 -36.01 -0.29 -15.10
C SER A 165 -35.90 -0.73 -13.63
N ALA A 166 -34.92 -1.55 -13.31
CA ALA A 166 -34.60 -1.93 -11.93
C ALA A 166 -34.32 -0.71 -11.02
N ASP A 167 -33.71 0.35 -11.56
CA ASP A 167 -33.47 1.59 -10.83
C ASP A 167 -34.76 2.31 -10.47
N THR A 168 -35.73 2.32 -11.39
CA THR A 168 -37.05 2.91 -11.14
C THR A 168 -37.80 2.10 -10.07
N ALA A 169 -37.72 0.77 -10.12
CA ALA A 169 -38.28 -0.09 -9.08
C ALA A 169 -37.64 0.17 -7.70
N ASN A 170 -36.31 0.33 -7.66
CA ASN A 170 -35.58 0.69 -6.45
C ASN A 170 -35.99 2.07 -5.91
N ASN A 171 -36.21 3.06 -6.78
CA ASN A 171 -36.72 4.37 -6.39
C ASN A 171 -38.11 4.28 -5.75
N TYR A 172 -38.98 3.40 -6.24
CA TYR A 172 -40.27 3.14 -5.59
C TYR A 172 -40.11 2.47 -4.22
N CYS A 173 -39.22 1.47 -4.07
CA CYS A 173 -38.93 0.90 -2.74
C CYS A 173 -38.41 1.96 -1.76
N MET A 174 -37.50 2.83 -2.22
CA MET A 174 -36.97 3.94 -1.41
C MET A 174 -38.07 4.90 -0.98
N LEU A 175 -38.98 5.22 -1.89
CA LEU A 175 -40.15 6.03 -1.58
C LEU A 175 -41.01 5.37 -0.49
N ALA A 176 -41.32 4.07 -0.64
CA ALA A 176 -42.10 3.34 0.36
C ALA A 176 -41.43 3.32 1.74
N GLU A 177 -40.11 3.19 1.79
CA GLU A 177 -39.35 3.27 3.03
C GLU A 177 -39.39 4.68 3.66
N LEU A 178 -39.33 5.72 2.83
CA LEU A 178 -39.44 7.10 3.28
C LEU A 178 -40.81 7.34 3.97
N TYR A 179 -41.91 6.84 3.39
CA TYR A 179 -43.27 6.95 3.97
C TYR A 179 -43.47 6.15 5.26
N LYS A 180 -42.55 5.25 5.64
CA LYS A 180 -42.59 4.62 6.97
C LYS A 180 -42.13 5.57 8.08
N ASN A 181 -41.25 6.51 7.73
CA ASN A 181 -40.57 7.38 8.68
C ASN A 181 -41.16 8.80 8.73
N TYR A 182 -41.88 9.21 7.69
CA TYR A 182 -42.44 10.56 7.55
C TYR A 182 -43.91 10.53 7.15
N SER A 183 -44.66 11.56 7.53
CA SER A 183 -46.08 11.65 7.20
C SER A 183 -46.32 11.96 5.72
N ALA A 184 -47.45 11.50 5.18
CA ALA A 184 -47.82 11.79 3.80
C ALA A 184 -47.96 13.31 3.53
N GLU A 185 -48.36 14.09 4.54
CA GLU A 185 -48.50 15.54 4.41
C GLU A 185 -47.15 16.23 4.17
N GLU A 186 -46.11 15.84 4.92
CA GLU A 186 -44.76 16.38 4.78
C GLU A 186 -44.19 16.06 3.40
N LEU A 187 -44.34 14.81 2.96
CA LEU A 187 -43.77 14.33 1.70
C LEU A 187 -44.49 14.88 0.47
N ASN A 188 -45.80 15.11 0.54
CA ASN A 188 -46.59 15.66 -0.58
C ASN A 188 -46.23 17.11 -0.93
N ARG A 189 -45.42 17.79 -0.11
CA ARG A 189 -44.86 19.12 -0.41
C ARG A 189 -43.75 19.06 -1.47
N LEU A 190 -43.16 17.88 -1.68
CA LEU A 190 -42.10 17.65 -2.65
C LEU A 190 -42.61 16.99 -3.93
N PRO A 191 -42.04 17.32 -5.10
CA PRO A 191 -42.31 16.60 -6.34
C PRO A 191 -41.69 15.20 -6.29
N LEU A 192 -42.27 14.25 -7.04
CA LEU A 192 -41.87 12.83 -7.02
C LEU A 192 -40.37 12.62 -7.30
N ASN A 193 -39.79 13.40 -8.22
CA ASN A 193 -38.37 13.33 -8.53
C ASN A 193 -37.45 13.82 -7.40
N ALA A 194 -37.90 14.76 -6.57
CA ALA A 194 -37.19 15.18 -5.36
C ALA A 194 -37.30 14.12 -4.26
N LEU A 195 -38.46 13.47 -4.13
CA LEU A 195 -38.67 12.34 -3.21
C LEU A 195 -37.71 11.18 -3.52
N TYR A 196 -37.46 10.89 -4.80
CA TYR A 196 -36.46 9.89 -5.18
C TYR A 196 -35.04 10.28 -4.79
N VAL A 197 -34.70 11.58 -4.79
CA VAL A 197 -33.37 12.04 -4.37
C VAL A 197 -33.20 11.87 -2.87
N ILE A 198 -34.15 12.35 -2.05
CA ILE A 198 -34.04 12.21 -0.58
C ILE A 198 -34.21 10.76 -0.09
N GLY A 199 -34.93 9.93 -0.85
CA GLY A 199 -35.12 8.51 -0.53
C GLY A 199 -33.88 7.64 -0.73
N ARG A 200 -32.83 8.17 -1.36
CA ARG A 200 -31.57 7.45 -1.53
C ARG A 200 -31.00 7.03 -0.18
N ARG A 201 -30.51 5.80 -0.12
CA ARG A 201 -29.86 5.25 1.09
C ARG A 201 -28.63 6.05 1.52
N THR A 202 -27.98 6.74 0.58
CA THR A 202 -26.79 7.56 0.86
C THR A 202 -27.15 8.86 1.58
N VAL A 203 -28.38 9.37 1.40
CA VAL A 203 -28.82 10.60 2.06
C VAL A 203 -29.10 10.33 3.52
N SER A 204 -28.30 10.96 4.39
CA SER A 204 -28.42 10.83 5.85
C SER A 204 -29.79 11.30 6.36
N PRO A 205 -30.32 10.70 7.45
CA PRO A 205 -31.58 11.13 8.05
C PRO A 205 -31.65 12.63 8.36
N GLU A 206 -30.56 13.21 8.85
CA GLU A 206 -30.45 14.62 9.24
C GLU A 206 -30.67 15.54 8.02
N VAL A 207 -30.13 15.17 6.85
CA VAL A 207 -30.35 15.91 5.60
C VAL A 207 -31.78 15.77 5.11
N ARG A 208 -32.40 14.60 5.30
CA ARG A 208 -33.81 14.42 4.93
C ARG A 208 -34.70 15.34 5.76
N GLU A 209 -34.47 15.41 7.07
CA GLU A 209 -35.19 16.31 7.97
C GLU A 209 -35.01 17.78 7.58
N GLU A 210 -33.78 18.21 7.30
CA GLU A 210 -33.49 19.58 6.87
C GLU A 210 -34.21 19.93 5.56
N VAL A 211 -34.21 19.02 4.58
CA VAL A 211 -34.93 19.20 3.32
C VAL A 211 -36.45 19.31 3.59
N LEU A 212 -37.01 18.49 4.47
CA LEU A 212 -38.45 18.55 4.79
C LEU A 212 -38.84 19.81 5.55
N LEU A 213 -37.99 20.28 6.48
CA LEU A 213 -38.16 21.56 7.17
C LEU A 213 -38.12 22.73 6.19
N ALA A 214 -37.12 22.75 5.29
CA ALA A 214 -37.02 23.75 4.23
C ALA A 214 -38.26 23.73 3.30
N ALA A 215 -38.75 22.53 2.97
CA ALA A 215 -39.97 22.36 2.18
C ALA A 215 -41.21 22.90 2.90
N ALA A 216 -41.27 22.75 4.23
CA ALA A 216 -42.38 23.19 5.05
C ALA A 216 -42.43 24.71 5.25
N GLN A 217 -41.28 25.36 5.30
CA GLN A 217 -41.15 26.81 5.45
C GLN A 217 -41.31 27.56 4.12
N SER A 218 -40.99 26.91 3.00
CA SER A 218 -41.12 27.50 1.67
C SER A 218 -42.59 27.59 1.23
N SER A 219 -43.02 28.78 0.81
CA SER A 219 -44.32 28.97 0.15
C SER A 219 -44.37 28.34 -1.26
N LYS A 220 -43.20 28.10 -1.87
CA LYS A 220 -43.05 27.48 -3.20
C LYS A 220 -42.68 26.01 -3.06
N LYS A 221 -43.23 25.15 -3.94
CA LYS A 221 -42.81 23.75 -4.04
C LYS A 221 -41.33 23.67 -4.38
N MET A 222 -40.57 22.98 -3.54
CA MET A 222 -39.14 22.80 -3.72
C MET A 222 -38.86 21.88 -4.90
N SER A 223 -37.98 22.28 -5.82
CA SER A 223 -37.63 21.48 -6.99
C SER A 223 -36.56 20.43 -6.65
N LYS A 224 -36.36 19.46 -7.55
CA LYS A 224 -35.24 18.50 -7.45
C LYS A 224 -33.88 19.20 -7.30
N LYS A 225 -33.65 20.30 -8.02
CA LYS A 225 -32.39 21.05 -7.99
C LYS A 225 -32.17 21.72 -6.63
N ASP A 226 -33.23 22.22 -6.02
CA ASP A 226 -33.15 22.84 -4.69
C ASP A 226 -32.77 21.80 -3.63
N VAL A 227 -33.37 20.60 -3.70
CA VAL A 227 -32.99 19.46 -2.84
C VAL A 227 -31.53 19.06 -3.05
N GLU A 228 -31.08 18.92 -4.29
CA GLU A 228 -29.68 18.61 -4.60
C GLU A 228 -28.71 19.68 -4.08
N LYS A 229 -29.13 20.97 -4.09
CA LYS A 229 -28.35 22.08 -3.51
C LYS A 229 -28.22 21.98 -1.99
N ILE A 230 -29.29 21.61 -1.29
CA ILE A 230 -29.25 21.38 0.17
C ILE A 230 -28.31 20.22 0.50
N ILE A 231 -28.46 19.08 -0.19
CA ILE A 231 -27.59 17.91 -0.01
C ILE A 231 -26.13 18.28 -0.28
N LYS A 232 -25.85 19.02 -1.37
CA LYS A 232 -24.49 19.48 -1.70
C LYS A 232 -23.91 20.35 -0.59
N SER A 233 -24.67 21.35 -0.12
CA SER A 233 -24.22 22.28 0.93
C SER A 233 -23.93 21.55 2.24
N TYR A 234 -24.76 20.57 2.60
CA TYR A 234 -24.51 19.71 3.76
C TYR A 234 -23.23 18.90 3.62
N ARG A 235 -23.00 18.27 2.45
CA ARG A 235 -21.77 17.51 2.19
C ARG A 235 -20.52 18.39 2.26
N GLU A 236 -20.58 19.59 1.69
CA GLU A 236 -19.49 20.58 1.77
C GLU A 236 -19.18 20.91 3.24
N LEU A 237 -20.21 21.13 4.07
CA LEU A 237 -20.05 21.38 5.50
C LEU A 237 -19.44 20.18 6.26
N GLN A 238 -19.92 18.95 6.00
CA GLN A 238 -19.38 17.74 6.64
C GLN A 238 -17.92 17.50 6.28
N ILE A 239 -17.54 17.72 5.01
CA ILE A 239 -16.16 17.64 4.53
C ILE A 239 -15.27 18.67 5.25
N GLU A 240 -15.77 19.90 5.43
CA GLU A 240 -15.04 20.96 6.15
C GLU A 240 -14.84 20.60 7.63
N ILE A 241 -15.89 20.16 8.32
CA ILE A 241 -15.84 19.74 9.73
C ILE A 241 -14.88 18.56 9.94
N ALA A 242 -14.81 17.64 8.98
CA ALA A 242 -13.91 16.50 9.06
C ALA A 242 -12.42 16.87 8.91
N GLY A 243 -12.08 18.09 8.48
CA GLY A 243 -10.69 18.50 8.28
C GLY A 243 -10.03 17.84 7.06
N VAL A 244 -10.82 17.59 6.00
CA VAL A 244 -10.32 17.07 4.72
C VAL A 244 -9.44 18.10 4.02
N SER A 245 -8.37 17.67 3.37
CA SER A 245 -7.45 18.53 2.61
C SER A 245 -8.17 19.24 1.46
N ASP A 246 -7.80 20.50 1.20
CA ASP A 246 -8.44 21.34 0.18
C ASP A 246 -8.42 20.73 -1.23
N GLN A 247 -7.36 19.97 -1.56
CA GLN A 247 -7.23 19.28 -2.84
C GLN A 247 -8.23 18.12 -2.99
N ALA A 248 -8.63 17.47 -1.89
CA ALA A 248 -9.57 16.36 -1.91
C ALA A 248 -11.05 16.80 -1.83
N LYS A 249 -11.33 18.00 -1.27
CA LYS A 249 -12.70 18.53 -1.11
C LYS A 249 -13.55 18.48 -2.40
N PRO A 250 -13.11 19.03 -3.56
CA PRO A 250 -13.93 19.06 -4.76
C PRO A 250 -14.23 17.67 -5.33
N LEU A 251 -13.36 16.69 -5.08
CA LEU A 251 -13.51 15.32 -5.54
C LEU A 251 -14.51 14.53 -4.68
N LEU A 252 -14.64 14.88 -3.40
CA LEU A 252 -15.52 14.18 -2.46
C LEU A 252 -16.94 14.71 -2.41
N VAL A 253 -17.22 15.95 -2.85
CA VAL A 253 -18.55 16.57 -2.68
C VAL A 253 -19.70 15.77 -3.31
N HIS A 254 -19.39 14.99 -4.35
CA HIS A 254 -20.36 14.13 -5.03
C HIS A 254 -20.38 12.69 -4.52
N SER A 255 -19.40 12.29 -3.70
CA SER A 255 -19.28 10.96 -3.13
C SER A 255 -20.30 10.73 -2.01
N SER A 256 -20.75 9.49 -1.86
CA SER A 256 -21.59 9.07 -0.72
C SER A 256 -20.83 9.10 0.61
N ILE A 257 -19.50 9.03 0.58
CA ILE A 257 -18.68 9.12 1.79
C ILE A 257 -18.91 10.46 2.50
N ALA A 258 -19.15 11.53 1.75
CA ALA A 258 -19.40 12.86 2.30
C ALA A 258 -20.67 12.93 3.17
N GLU A 259 -21.54 11.91 3.10
CA GLU A 259 -22.77 11.81 3.88
C GLU A 259 -22.60 10.92 5.13
N ASN A 260 -21.44 10.27 5.30
CA ASN A 260 -21.13 9.40 6.43
C ASN A 260 -19.98 10.02 7.27
N PRO A 261 -20.31 10.65 8.42
CA PRO A 261 -19.32 11.30 9.28
C PRO A 261 -18.20 10.34 9.74
N GLU A 262 -18.50 9.07 10.02
CA GLU A 262 -17.49 8.11 10.46
C GLU A 262 -16.48 7.78 9.36
N GLU A 263 -16.95 7.60 8.13
CA GLU A 263 -16.06 7.35 6.98
C GLU A 263 -15.25 8.60 6.62
N LEU A 264 -15.84 9.80 6.69
CA LEU A 264 -15.11 11.06 6.53
C LEU A 264 -14.02 11.23 7.57
N GLN A 265 -14.30 10.93 8.85
CA GLN A 265 -13.30 10.99 9.92
C GLN A 265 -12.15 9.98 9.70
N ARG A 266 -12.45 8.78 9.19
CA ARG A 266 -11.41 7.81 8.81
C ARG A 266 -10.60 8.29 7.61
N PHE A 267 -11.25 8.91 6.63
CA PHE A 267 -10.60 9.50 5.46
C PHE A 267 -9.67 10.66 5.85
N ALA A 268 -10.11 11.53 6.77
CA ALA A 268 -9.33 12.69 7.25
C ALA A 268 -8.04 12.29 8.00
N LYS A 269 -7.99 11.08 8.59
CA LYS A 269 -6.77 10.54 9.22
C LYS A 269 -5.68 10.15 8.21
N LEU A 270 -5.99 10.07 6.92
CA LEU A 270 -4.99 9.84 5.88
C LEU A 270 -4.13 11.08 5.66
N SER A 271 -2.90 10.91 5.17
CA SER A 271 -2.07 12.06 4.77
C SER A 271 -2.70 12.82 3.60
N ALA A 272 -2.45 14.14 3.49
CA ALA A 272 -3.06 14.99 2.45
C ALA A 272 -2.86 14.46 1.01
N LYS A 273 -1.68 13.89 0.71
CA LYS A 273 -1.39 13.23 -0.58
C LYS A 273 -2.29 12.00 -0.78
N ARG A 274 -2.41 11.14 0.24
CA ARG A 274 -3.28 9.95 0.18
C ARG A 274 -4.76 10.32 0.09
N GLN A 275 -5.19 11.37 0.79
CA GLN A 275 -6.56 11.87 0.68
C GLN A 275 -6.88 12.20 -0.79
N THR A 276 -6.02 12.96 -1.47
CA THR A 276 -6.22 13.35 -2.87
C THR A 276 -6.28 12.14 -3.81
N GLU A 277 -5.36 11.17 -3.67
CA GLU A 277 -5.35 9.94 -4.47
C GLU A 277 -6.61 9.09 -4.24
N VAL A 278 -7.02 8.88 -2.99
CA VAL A 278 -8.22 8.11 -2.63
C VAL A 278 -9.48 8.82 -3.10
N ALA A 279 -9.57 10.15 -2.97
CA ALA A 279 -10.69 10.94 -3.46
C ALA A 279 -10.81 10.88 -4.98
N GLY A 280 -9.69 10.91 -5.71
CA GLY A 280 -9.67 10.72 -7.16
C GLY A 280 -10.22 9.36 -7.58
N LEU A 281 -9.83 8.28 -6.89
CA LEU A 281 -10.35 6.94 -7.15
C LEU A 281 -11.85 6.83 -6.84
N LEU A 282 -12.31 7.45 -5.74
CA LEU A 282 -13.74 7.48 -5.38
C LEU A 282 -14.56 8.24 -6.43
N ALA A 283 -14.05 9.37 -6.93
CA ALA A 283 -14.72 10.17 -7.95
C ALA A 283 -14.80 9.45 -9.31
N ALA A 284 -13.82 8.59 -9.63
CA ALA A 284 -13.77 7.84 -10.88
C ALA A 284 -14.69 6.61 -10.90
N GLN A 285 -15.17 6.13 -9.74
CA GLN A 285 -16.00 4.93 -9.66
C GLN A 285 -17.50 5.30 -9.62
N PRO A 286 -18.33 4.78 -10.56
CA PRO A 286 -19.75 5.13 -10.64
C PRO A 286 -20.58 4.57 -9.47
N ASN A 287 -20.04 3.61 -8.72
CA ASN A 287 -20.68 3.01 -7.56
C ASN A 287 -19.82 3.20 -6.31
N PRO A 288 -20.44 3.43 -5.13
CA PRO A 288 -19.72 3.68 -3.89
C PRO A 288 -19.03 2.40 -3.40
N THR A 289 -17.78 2.24 -3.78
CA THR A 289 -16.86 1.29 -3.17
C THR A 289 -16.50 1.81 -1.78
N SER A 290 -16.48 0.94 -0.77
CA SER A 290 -16.17 1.36 0.60
C SER A 290 -14.78 2.01 0.66
N LEU A 291 -14.58 2.98 1.55
CA LEU A 291 -13.27 3.63 1.76
C LEU A 291 -12.14 2.60 1.92
N ARG A 292 -12.42 1.52 2.67
CA ARG A 292 -11.48 0.42 2.92
C ARG A 292 -11.05 -0.28 1.63
N GLN A 293 -11.99 -0.55 0.73
CA GLN A 293 -11.69 -1.19 -0.55
C GLN A 293 -10.85 -0.28 -1.45
N VAL A 294 -11.14 1.03 -1.50
CA VAL A 294 -10.35 1.99 -2.30
C VAL A 294 -8.93 2.14 -1.75
N VAL A 295 -8.77 2.25 -0.43
CA VAL A 295 -7.43 2.29 0.19
C VAL A 295 -6.64 1.01 -0.08
N SER A 296 -7.30 -0.16 -0.01
CA SER A 296 -6.68 -1.44 -0.34
C SER A 296 -6.27 -1.52 -1.81
N GLN A 297 -7.11 -1.03 -2.74
CA GLN A 297 -6.79 -0.95 -4.16
C GLN A 297 -5.54 -0.10 -4.40
N LEU A 298 -5.49 1.10 -3.80
CA LEU A 298 -4.34 2.00 -3.91
C LEU A 298 -3.04 1.36 -3.41
N GLN A 299 -3.09 0.63 -2.29
CA GLN A 299 -1.94 -0.11 -1.77
C GLN A 299 -1.47 -1.21 -2.74
N THR A 300 -2.40 -1.95 -3.34
CA THR A 300 -2.04 -2.98 -4.32
C THR A 300 -1.47 -2.41 -5.62
N THR A 301 -1.95 -1.24 -6.06
CA THR A 301 -1.43 -0.57 -7.26
C THR A 301 -0.01 -0.08 -7.01
N ARG A 302 0.25 0.59 -5.89
CA ARG A 302 1.61 1.06 -5.55
C ARG A 302 2.61 -0.08 -5.45
N ARG A 303 2.24 -1.17 -4.79
CA ARG A 303 3.12 -2.35 -4.71
C ARG A 303 3.45 -2.92 -6.09
N LYS A 304 2.49 -2.94 -7.02
CA LYS A 304 2.75 -3.39 -8.40
C LYS A 304 3.64 -2.43 -9.18
N ASP A 305 3.52 -1.14 -8.92
CA ASP A 305 4.37 -0.13 -9.56
C ASP A 305 5.80 -0.21 -9.01
N GLU A 306 5.98 -0.40 -7.70
CA GLU A 306 7.26 -0.70 -7.04
C GLU A 306 7.86 -2.00 -7.60
N GLU A 307 7.08 -3.10 -7.69
CA GLU A 307 7.56 -4.36 -8.28
C GLU A 307 8.01 -4.18 -9.74
N LYS A 308 7.28 -3.38 -10.55
CA LYS A 308 7.66 -3.08 -11.94
C LYS A 308 8.92 -2.23 -12.03
N GLU A 309 9.08 -1.26 -11.13
CA GLU A 309 10.28 -0.43 -11.05
C GLU A 309 11.50 -1.30 -10.70
N ASP A 310 11.36 -2.18 -9.70
CA ASP A 310 12.39 -3.17 -9.36
C ASP A 310 12.70 -4.11 -10.54
N THR A 311 11.68 -4.52 -11.32
CA THR A 311 11.92 -5.41 -12.48
C THR A 311 12.61 -4.68 -13.62
N LEU A 312 12.23 -3.43 -13.89
CA LEU A 312 12.84 -2.61 -14.93
C LEU A 312 14.27 -2.24 -14.55
N GLU A 313 14.52 -1.92 -13.28
CA GLU A 313 15.86 -1.74 -12.73
C GLU A 313 16.66 -3.03 -12.95
N ALA A 314 16.13 -4.20 -12.56
CA ALA A 314 16.78 -5.50 -12.79
C ALA A 314 17.06 -5.81 -14.28
N GLU A 315 16.21 -5.39 -15.21
CA GLU A 315 16.41 -5.58 -16.65
C GLU A 315 17.47 -4.63 -17.23
N ILE A 316 17.48 -3.36 -16.79
CA ILE A 316 18.55 -2.40 -17.11
C ILE A 316 19.88 -2.90 -16.54
N ILE A 317 19.86 -3.43 -15.32
CA ILE A 317 20.98 -4.10 -14.64
C ILE A 317 21.49 -5.27 -15.48
N ALA A 318 20.59 -6.12 -15.97
CA ALA A 318 20.94 -7.28 -16.80
C ALA A 318 21.58 -6.90 -18.15
N THR A 319 21.32 -5.69 -18.64
CA THR A 319 21.78 -5.21 -19.94
C THR A 319 23.12 -4.45 -19.85
N ALA A 320 23.48 -3.92 -18.67
CA ALA A 320 24.73 -3.20 -18.44
C ALA A 320 25.93 -4.15 -18.24
N ASN A 321 26.55 -4.57 -19.36
CA ASN A 321 27.86 -5.25 -19.52
C ASN A 321 28.60 -5.73 -18.23
N TYR A 322 28.32 -6.97 -17.82
CA TYR A 322 28.95 -7.74 -16.73
C TYR A 322 30.44 -8.12 -16.91
N GLN A 323 31.16 -7.57 -17.88
CA GLN A 323 32.45 -8.17 -18.30
C GLN A 323 33.57 -8.10 -17.24
N ASN A 324 33.44 -7.28 -16.19
CA ASN A 324 34.51 -7.06 -15.21
C ASN A 324 34.26 -7.72 -13.83
N ILE A 325 33.15 -8.42 -13.61
CA ILE A 325 32.89 -9.11 -12.34
C ILE A 325 33.14 -10.61 -12.52
N VAL A 326 34.30 -11.09 -12.06
CA VAL A 326 34.65 -12.51 -12.15
C VAL A 326 34.13 -13.23 -10.91
N THR A 327 32.93 -13.78 -11.04
CA THR A 327 32.35 -14.65 -10.02
C THR A 327 32.71 -16.09 -10.31
N LYS A 328 33.52 -16.71 -9.46
CA LYS A 328 33.74 -18.16 -9.50
C LYS A 328 33.31 -18.79 -8.18
N ARG A 329 32.55 -19.89 -8.25
CA ARG A 329 32.17 -20.71 -7.09
C ARG A 329 32.92 -22.03 -7.17
N GLY A 330 33.63 -22.40 -6.11
CA GLY A 330 34.46 -23.59 -6.08
C GLY A 330 35.43 -23.58 -4.89
N SER A 331 36.31 -24.58 -4.82
CA SER A 331 37.43 -24.56 -3.87
C SER A 331 38.27 -23.32 -4.13
N TRP A 332 38.44 -22.45 -3.14
CA TRP A 332 39.16 -21.19 -3.32
C TRP A 332 40.58 -21.39 -3.88
N LEU A 333 41.26 -22.50 -3.54
CA LEU A 333 42.56 -22.85 -4.11
C LEU A 333 42.50 -23.16 -5.61
N GLN A 334 41.47 -23.87 -6.06
CA GLN A 334 41.28 -24.16 -7.47
C GLN A 334 40.96 -22.88 -8.23
N LEU A 335 40.07 -22.06 -7.68
CA LEU A 335 39.71 -20.78 -8.27
C LEU A 335 40.95 -19.89 -8.47
N LEU A 336 41.83 -19.85 -7.47
CA LEU A 336 43.07 -19.09 -7.55
C LEU A 336 44.07 -19.68 -8.53
N ALA A 337 44.21 -21.01 -8.59
CA ALA A 337 45.08 -21.66 -9.57
C ALA A 337 44.66 -21.34 -11.02
N GLU A 338 43.36 -21.19 -11.28
CA GLU A 338 42.80 -20.81 -12.58
C GLU A 338 42.76 -19.29 -12.82
N THR A 339 43.14 -18.48 -11.82
CA THR A 339 43.12 -17.02 -11.92
C THR A 339 44.48 -16.53 -12.40
N GLU A 340 44.46 -15.73 -13.46
CA GLU A 340 45.67 -15.12 -14.02
C GLU A 340 46.36 -14.20 -13.02
N SER A 341 47.68 -14.13 -13.08
CA SER A 341 48.46 -13.20 -12.27
C SER A 341 48.08 -11.75 -12.59
N GLU A 342 48.02 -10.89 -11.57
CA GLU A 342 47.75 -9.46 -11.71
C GLU A 342 46.47 -9.12 -12.51
N SER A 343 45.41 -9.90 -12.31
CA SER A 343 44.12 -9.74 -12.98
C SER A 343 43.01 -9.16 -12.10
N VAL A 344 43.23 -9.09 -10.78
CA VAL A 344 42.21 -8.69 -9.79
C VAL A 344 42.58 -7.36 -9.14
N ASP A 345 41.62 -6.44 -9.05
CA ASP A 345 41.79 -5.13 -8.41
C ASP A 345 41.28 -5.15 -6.95
N LEU A 346 40.18 -5.85 -6.68
CA LEU A 346 39.63 -6.06 -5.34
C LEU A 346 39.18 -7.51 -5.16
N CYS A 347 39.67 -8.16 -4.11
CA CYS A 347 39.21 -9.47 -3.68
C CYS A 347 38.51 -9.38 -2.32
N PHE A 348 37.31 -9.95 -2.20
CA PHE A 348 36.69 -10.25 -0.92
C PHE A 348 36.76 -11.76 -0.64
N ALA A 349 37.39 -12.14 0.48
CA ALA A 349 37.57 -13.52 0.89
C ALA A 349 36.80 -13.82 2.19
N GLU A 350 35.78 -14.65 2.09
CA GLU A 350 35.04 -15.20 3.24
C GLU A 350 35.81 -16.38 3.86
N MET A 351 36.73 -16.05 4.75
CA MET A 351 37.51 -17.05 5.49
C MET A 351 36.74 -17.56 6.71
N PRO A 352 36.93 -18.84 7.11
CA PRO A 352 36.25 -19.41 8.26
C PRO A 352 36.62 -18.67 9.56
N LEU A 353 35.63 -18.50 10.44
CA LEU A 353 35.80 -17.80 11.71
C LEU A 353 36.35 -18.67 12.87
N ASN A 354 36.78 -19.90 12.59
CA ASN A 354 37.30 -20.83 13.59
C ASN A 354 38.83 -20.73 13.74
N LYS A 355 39.41 -21.28 14.82
CA LYS A 355 40.86 -21.18 15.09
C LYS A 355 41.74 -21.98 14.13
N GLY A 356 41.18 -23.01 13.48
CA GLY A 356 41.93 -23.99 12.71
C GLY A 356 42.49 -23.52 11.37
N VAL A 357 42.19 -22.28 10.95
CA VAL A 357 42.51 -21.76 9.62
C VAL A 357 43.58 -20.66 9.64
N LEU A 358 44.32 -20.52 10.73
CA LEU A 358 45.31 -19.43 10.85
C LEU A 358 46.41 -19.53 9.78
N GLU A 359 46.88 -20.73 9.45
CA GLU A 359 47.89 -20.96 8.41
C GLU A 359 47.34 -20.66 7.00
N ASP A 360 46.04 -20.84 6.78
CA ASP A 360 45.41 -20.58 5.48
C ASP A 360 45.44 -19.10 5.11
N TYR A 361 45.52 -18.17 6.08
CA TYR A 361 45.71 -16.74 5.78
C TYR A 361 47.06 -16.46 5.14
N GLY A 362 48.13 -17.16 5.53
CA GLY A 362 49.43 -17.01 4.91
C GLY A 362 49.44 -17.52 3.48
N ARG A 363 48.78 -18.66 3.24
CA ARG A 363 48.59 -19.21 1.89
C ARG A 363 47.72 -18.30 1.02
N LEU A 364 46.62 -17.77 1.57
CA LEU A 364 45.77 -16.79 0.89
C LEU A 364 46.59 -15.56 0.50
N ALA A 365 47.40 -15.01 1.40
CA ALA A 365 48.22 -13.83 1.11
C ALA A 365 49.22 -14.07 -0.01
N GLN A 366 49.86 -15.26 -0.05
CA GLN A 366 50.77 -15.63 -1.14
C GLN A 366 50.08 -15.67 -2.51
N GLU A 367 48.92 -16.33 -2.59
CA GLU A 367 48.15 -16.36 -3.84
C GLU A 367 47.61 -14.98 -4.22
N MET A 368 47.15 -14.20 -3.24
CA MET A 368 46.67 -12.83 -3.46
C MET A 368 47.78 -11.90 -3.95
N ASN A 369 49.02 -12.04 -3.46
CA ASN A 369 50.15 -11.30 -4.00
C ASN A 369 50.42 -11.62 -5.49
N ARG A 370 50.09 -12.83 -5.94
CA ARG A 370 50.19 -13.20 -7.36
C ARG A 370 49.02 -12.64 -8.18
N VAL A 371 47.77 -12.84 -7.75
CA VAL A 371 46.58 -12.50 -8.55
C VAL A 371 46.18 -11.03 -8.50
N LEU A 372 46.48 -10.32 -7.41
CA LEU A 372 46.20 -8.89 -7.29
C LEU A 372 47.16 -8.10 -8.18
N ARG A 373 46.63 -7.05 -8.81
CA ARG A 373 47.43 -6.01 -9.45
C ARG A 373 48.23 -5.22 -8.41
N PRO A 374 49.33 -4.56 -8.78
CA PRO A 374 49.93 -3.53 -7.92
C PRO A 374 48.88 -2.50 -7.49
N GLY A 375 48.72 -2.28 -6.19
CA GLY A 375 47.61 -1.48 -5.61
C GLY A 375 46.29 -2.20 -5.39
N GLY A 376 46.20 -3.46 -5.82
CA GLY A 376 45.04 -4.31 -5.59
C GLY A 376 44.84 -4.61 -4.10
N LEU A 377 43.57 -4.77 -3.72
CA LEU A 377 43.12 -4.88 -2.34
C LEU A 377 42.58 -6.28 -2.04
N LEU A 378 42.84 -6.76 -0.83
CA LEU A 378 42.22 -7.95 -0.25
C LEU A 378 41.44 -7.54 1.00
N LEU A 379 40.16 -7.85 1.02
CA LEU A 379 39.33 -7.86 2.22
C LEU A 379 39.10 -9.30 2.66
N ALA A 380 39.54 -9.68 3.85
CA ALA A 380 39.35 -11.03 4.38
C ALA A 380 38.61 -11.00 5.71
N THR A 381 37.54 -11.79 5.85
CA THR A 381 36.87 -11.94 7.17
C THR A 381 37.80 -12.68 8.12
N VAL A 382 37.86 -12.27 9.38
CA VAL A 382 38.77 -12.89 10.37
C VAL A 382 37.98 -13.34 11.59
N GLY A 383 38.20 -14.59 12.03
CA GLY A 383 37.68 -15.05 13.31
C GLY A 383 38.24 -14.19 14.46
N GLN A 384 37.39 -13.76 15.40
CA GLN A 384 37.79 -12.83 16.47
C GLN A 384 39.00 -13.33 17.26
N GLN A 385 39.14 -14.64 17.43
CA GLN A 385 40.24 -15.27 18.17
C GLN A 385 41.56 -15.32 17.40
N ASN A 386 41.52 -15.13 16.07
CA ASN A 386 42.68 -15.13 15.19
C ASN A 386 43.18 -13.71 14.92
N LEU A 387 42.40 -12.68 15.27
CA LEU A 387 42.65 -11.30 14.87
C LEU A 387 44.05 -10.80 15.26
N GLN A 388 44.51 -11.11 16.48
CA GLN A 388 45.84 -10.71 16.94
C GLN A 388 47.01 -11.46 16.26
N PHE A 389 46.74 -12.52 15.50
CA PHE A 389 47.77 -13.35 14.86
C PHE A 389 47.76 -13.24 13.33
N VAL A 390 46.66 -12.77 12.75
CA VAL A 390 46.47 -12.78 11.29
C VAL A 390 47.51 -11.91 10.57
N GLY A 391 47.89 -10.77 11.16
CA GLY A 391 48.86 -9.85 10.58
C GLY A 391 50.20 -10.52 10.26
N GLY A 392 50.81 -11.18 11.24
CA GLY A 392 52.08 -11.89 11.04
C GLY A 392 52.03 -13.06 10.05
N ARG A 393 50.83 -13.53 9.65
CA ARG A 393 50.67 -14.53 8.59
C ARG A 393 50.52 -13.91 7.21
N ILE A 394 49.92 -12.73 7.11
CA ILE A 394 49.69 -12.03 5.84
C ILE A 394 50.91 -11.19 5.41
N GLU A 395 51.55 -10.52 6.36
CA GLU A 395 52.68 -9.59 6.16
C GLU A 395 53.85 -10.11 5.30
N PRO A 396 54.19 -11.42 5.30
CA PRO A 396 55.24 -11.93 4.41
C PRO A 396 54.94 -11.78 2.91
N ALA A 397 53.69 -11.59 2.51
CA ALA A 397 53.27 -11.52 1.10
C ALA A 397 52.46 -10.27 0.74
N LEU A 398 51.71 -9.69 1.67
CA LEU A 398 50.91 -8.48 1.47
C LEU A 398 51.07 -7.54 2.65
N ASN A 399 50.85 -6.24 2.44
CA ASN A 399 50.84 -5.28 3.53
C ASN A 399 49.43 -5.21 4.15
N VAL A 400 49.34 -5.22 5.47
CA VAL A 400 48.07 -4.98 6.19
C VAL A 400 47.86 -3.48 6.33
N ALA A 401 46.76 -2.96 5.80
CA ALA A 401 46.41 -1.54 5.90
C ALA A 401 45.55 -1.26 7.14
N TRP A 402 44.50 -2.06 7.36
CA TRP A 402 43.51 -1.77 8.39
C TRP A 402 42.68 -3.00 8.79
N THR A 403 41.91 -2.90 9.88
CA THR A 403 40.87 -3.87 10.25
C THR A 403 39.56 -3.15 10.55
N PHE A 404 38.51 -3.49 9.81
CA PHE A 404 37.15 -3.02 10.00
C PHE A 404 36.34 -3.94 10.91
N MET A 405 35.28 -3.40 11.51
CA MET A 405 34.33 -4.17 12.32
C MET A 405 32.95 -4.15 11.68
N LEU A 406 32.50 -5.30 11.17
CA LEU A 406 31.15 -5.47 10.63
C LEU A 406 30.20 -5.78 11.77
N LEU A 407 29.39 -4.81 12.19
CA LEU A 407 28.41 -5.03 13.24
C LEU A 407 27.30 -5.97 12.74
N ARG A 408 26.81 -6.84 13.62
CA ARG A 408 25.70 -7.74 13.37
C ARG A 408 24.94 -8.02 14.65
N ARG A 409 23.72 -8.53 14.53
CA ARG A 409 23.01 -9.08 15.69
C ARG A 409 23.85 -10.20 16.32
N PRO A 410 24.07 -10.19 17.65
CA PRO A 410 24.76 -11.29 18.29
C PRO A 410 24.02 -12.60 18.00
N GLY A 411 24.78 -13.60 17.52
CA GLY A 411 24.20 -14.92 17.24
C GLY A 411 23.75 -15.63 18.53
N HIS A 412 22.89 -16.64 18.39
CA HIS A 412 22.34 -17.41 19.51
C HIS A 412 23.37 -18.25 20.30
N SER A 413 24.61 -18.36 19.81
CA SER A 413 25.66 -19.15 20.45
C SER A 413 26.78 -18.23 20.94
N PRO A 414 26.90 -18.03 22.27
CA PRO A 414 28.01 -17.24 22.78
C PRO A 414 29.34 -17.96 22.56
N ARG A 415 30.41 -17.20 22.38
CA ARG A 415 31.76 -17.74 22.29
C ARG A 415 32.30 -17.95 23.70
N VAL A 416 32.64 -19.20 24.01
CA VAL A 416 33.21 -19.55 25.32
C VAL A 416 34.73 -19.58 25.23
N VAL A 417 35.40 -18.80 26.08
CA VAL A 417 36.86 -18.85 26.29
C VAL A 417 37.12 -19.19 27.75
N GLY A 418 37.47 -20.44 28.00
CA GLY A 418 37.58 -20.97 29.37
C GLY A 418 36.20 -20.96 30.06
N ARG A 419 36.04 -20.14 31.10
CA ARG A 419 34.78 -19.98 31.85
C ARG A 419 34.01 -18.69 31.50
N ILE A 420 34.52 -17.89 30.57
CA ILE A 420 33.91 -16.61 30.19
C ILE A 420 33.16 -16.79 28.88
N SER A 421 31.94 -16.26 28.84
CA SER A 421 31.03 -16.31 27.70
C SER A 421 30.93 -14.92 27.09
N PHE A 422 31.27 -14.79 25.81
CA PHE A 422 31.21 -13.53 25.07
C PHE A 422 30.10 -13.59 24.03
N ALA A 423 29.18 -12.63 24.07
CA ALA A 423 28.26 -12.37 22.97
C ALA A 423 28.99 -11.50 21.93
N SER A 424 29.32 -12.08 20.78
CA SER A 424 30.05 -11.38 19.72
C SER A 424 29.07 -10.78 18.71
N SER A 425 28.97 -9.46 18.71
CA SER A 425 28.08 -8.69 17.81
C SER A 425 28.82 -8.09 16.62
N PHE A 426 30.00 -8.60 16.26
CA PHE A 426 30.74 -8.14 15.09
C PHE A 426 31.54 -9.25 14.42
N VAL A 427 31.90 -9.04 13.16
CA VAL A 427 32.84 -9.84 12.37
C VAL A 427 34.00 -8.93 11.93
N PRO A 428 35.25 -9.18 12.39
CA PRO A 428 36.42 -8.47 11.89
C PRO A 428 36.63 -8.70 10.40
N LEU A 429 37.04 -7.65 9.69
CA LEU A 429 37.40 -7.69 8.28
C LEU A 429 38.77 -7.01 8.12
N THR A 430 39.79 -7.74 7.68
CA THR A 430 41.14 -7.19 7.52
C THR A 430 41.35 -6.75 6.08
N LEU A 431 41.76 -5.50 5.90
CA LEU A 431 42.15 -4.90 4.62
C LEU A 431 43.66 -5.02 4.43
N CYS A 432 44.03 -5.68 3.34
CA CYS A 432 45.42 -5.85 2.91
C CYS A 432 45.57 -5.32 1.50
N TYR A 433 46.80 -5.01 1.09
CA TYR A 433 47.09 -4.54 -0.26
C TYR A 433 48.41 -5.09 -0.79
N LYS A 434 48.48 -5.22 -2.11
CA LYS A 434 49.73 -5.46 -2.83
C LYS A 434 50.39 -4.09 -3.09
N PRO A 435 51.63 -3.85 -2.64
CA PRO A 435 52.28 -2.55 -2.82
C PRO A 435 52.35 -2.09 -4.30
N PRO A 436 52.26 -0.77 -4.56
CA PRO A 436 52.02 0.31 -3.60
C PRO A 436 50.54 0.42 -3.18
N LEU A 437 50.22 1.01 -2.02
CA LEU A 437 48.83 1.26 -1.65
C LEU A 437 48.21 2.29 -2.62
N LYS A 438 47.12 1.92 -3.31
CA LYS A 438 46.37 2.87 -4.14
C LYS A 438 45.62 3.88 -3.28
N ALA A 439 45.45 5.11 -3.79
CA ALA A 439 44.58 6.09 -3.15
C ALA A 439 43.13 5.62 -3.20
N LEU A 440 42.43 5.66 -2.06
CA LEU A 440 41.02 5.32 -1.99
C LEU A 440 40.17 6.54 -2.38
N PRO A 441 39.04 6.35 -3.08
CA PRO A 441 38.23 7.45 -3.62
C PRO A 441 37.54 8.29 -2.54
N GLY A 442 37.47 7.83 -1.29
CA GLY A 442 36.85 8.54 -0.19
C GLY A 442 37.33 8.09 1.19
N LEU A 443 36.88 8.81 2.22
CA LEU A 443 37.07 8.44 3.62
C LEU A 443 36.21 7.20 3.94
N ILE A 444 36.77 6.27 4.71
CA ILE A 444 36.09 5.03 5.10
C ILE A 444 36.01 4.96 6.62
N ASP A 445 34.79 4.97 7.14
CA ASP A 445 34.52 4.65 8.54
C ASP A 445 34.85 3.20 8.84
N ASP A 446 35.60 2.95 9.92
CA ASP A 446 36.06 1.62 10.29
C ASP A 446 35.07 0.80 11.11
N LEU A 447 34.05 1.48 11.64
CA LEU A 447 32.93 0.93 12.37
C LEU A 447 31.62 1.38 11.72
N ARG A 448 30.90 0.45 11.10
CA ARG A 448 29.59 0.71 10.48
C ARG A 448 28.48 -0.04 11.21
N SER A 449 27.58 0.73 11.83
CA SER A 449 26.19 0.34 12.12
C SER A 449 25.30 1.22 11.25
N TRP A 450 24.72 0.66 10.20
CA TRP A 450 23.89 1.42 9.26
C TRP A 450 22.48 1.67 9.82
N ALA A 451 22.38 2.39 10.94
CA ALA A 451 21.23 3.25 11.13
C ALA A 451 21.71 4.64 10.66
N PRO A 452 20.94 5.39 9.84
CA PRO A 452 21.25 6.80 9.62
C PRO A 452 21.44 7.49 10.97
N GLU A 453 22.30 8.52 11.07
CA GLU A 453 22.65 9.17 12.36
C GLU A 453 21.43 9.57 13.22
N ASN A 454 20.25 9.66 12.61
CA ASN A 454 18.98 9.94 13.28
C ASN A 454 18.27 8.72 13.93
N ASP A 455 18.62 7.47 13.58
CA ASP A 455 17.95 6.23 14.06
C ASP A 455 18.76 5.45 15.11
N MET A 456 20.01 5.81 15.38
CA MET A 456 20.72 5.33 16.58
C MET A 456 20.40 6.17 17.82
N LYS A 457 19.16 6.63 17.97
CA LYS A 457 18.68 7.01 19.29
C LYS A 457 18.52 5.72 20.08
N PHE A 458 19.52 5.38 20.88
CA PHE A 458 19.30 4.50 22.03
C PHE A 458 18.25 5.19 22.91
N HIS A 459 16.98 4.88 22.66
CA HIS A 459 15.88 5.26 23.54
C HIS A 459 16.03 4.44 24.82
N TYR A 460 16.99 4.80 25.66
CA TYR A 460 16.84 4.64 27.10
C TYR A 460 15.74 5.61 27.49
N LYS A 461 14.48 5.18 27.35
CA LYS A 461 13.39 5.87 28.04
C LYS A 461 13.61 5.59 29.52
N ASP A 462 14.10 6.59 30.23
CA ASP A 462 13.98 6.64 31.68
C ASP A 462 12.49 6.51 32.02
N ASP A 463 12.17 5.46 32.77
CA ASP A 463 11.04 5.31 33.68
C ASP A 463 9.73 6.02 33.31
N ASP A 464 8.78 5.28 32.73
CA ASP A 464 7.42 5.11 33.31
C ASP A 464 6.48 4.34 32.35
N ASP A 465 6.17 3.11 32.75
CA ASP A 465 4.94 2.30 32.58
C ASP A 465 4.25 2.04 31.23
N ASP A 466 4.75 2.48 30.09
CA ASP A 466 4.29 1.94 28.79
C ASP A 466 5.38 1.11 28.12
N LEU A 467 5.20 -0.22 28.15
CA LEU A 467 6.03 -1.18 27.43
C LEU A 467 6.26 -0.65 26.00
N PRO A 468 7.49 -0.31 25.60
CA PRO A 468 7.75 0.08 24.23
C PRO A 468 7.32 -1.09 23.36
N SER A 469 6.41 -0.84 22.41
CA SER A 469 6.29 -1.70 21.24
C SER A 469 7.71 -1.90 20.73
N GLU A 470 8.14 -3.16 20.57
CA GLU A 470 9.48 -3.56 20.12
C GLU A 470 9.79 -2.94 18.75
N GLU A 471 10.05 -1.65 18.69
CA GLU A 471 10.63 -0.97 17.54
C GLU A 471 12.10 -1.31 17.63
N THR A 472 12.38 -2.54 17.18
CA THR A 472 13.71 -3.10 17.08
C THR A 472 14.54 -2.12 16.28
N VAL A 473 15.57 -1.52 16.88
CA VAL A 473 16.67 -0.91 16.13
C VAL A 473 17.12 -1.97 15.14
N GLU A 474 16.81 -1.77 13.87
CA GLU A 474 17.22 -2.68 12.81
C GLU A 474 18.73 -2.54 12.68
N LEU A 475 19.46 -3.31 13.50
CA LEU A 475 20.88 -3.50 13.33
C LEU A 475 21.08 -3.89 11.87
N ALA A 476 21.82 -3.05 11.16
CA ALA A 476 22.17 -3.26 9.77
C ALA A 476 22.61 -4.70 9.55
N SER A 477 22.11 -5.27 8.46
CA SER A 477 22.54 -6.60 8.05
C SER A 477 24.04 -6.56 7.70
N LEU A 478 24.68 -7.72 7.80
CA LEU A 478 26.10 -7.85 7.47
C LEU A 478 26.35 -7.43 6.01
N GLU A 479 25.38 -7.77 5.17
CA GLU A 479 25.21 -7.42 3.76
C GLU A 479 25.31 -5.92 3.53
N SER A 480 24.52 -5.09 4.23
CA SER A 480 24.54 -3.63 4.06
C SER A 480 25.87 -3.00 4.48
N SER A 481 26.52 -3.57 5.51
CA SER A 481 27.85 -3.09 5.93
C SER A 481 28.91 -3.41 4.87
N LEU A 482 28.88 -4.61 4.30
CA LEU A 482 29.77 -5.01 3.21
C LEU A 482 29.53 -4.20 1.94
N ALA A 483 28.27 -3.93 1.60
CA ALA A 483 27.88 -3.07 0.47
C ALA A 483 28.57 -1.71 0.51
N TYR A 484 28.55 -1.07 1.68
CA TYR A 484 29.22 0.20 1.92
C TYR A 484 30.73 0.13 1.62
N TYR A 485 31.42 -0.90 2.14
CA TYR A 485 32.86 -1.04 1.88
C TYR A 485 33.16 -1.35 0.42
N MET A 486 32.33 -2.14 -0.27
CA MET A 486 32.48 -2.36 -1.71
C MET A 486 32.37 -1.04 -2.48
N LYS A 487 31.38 -0.21 -2.14
CA LYS A 487 31.20 1.12 -2.76
C LYS A 487 32.37 2.07 -2.51
N ALA A 488 32.98 1.99 -1.33
CA ALA A 488 34.11 2.85 -0.99
C ALA A 488 35.45 2.38 -1.55
N LEU A 489 35.64 1.07 -1.78
CA LEU A 489 36.93 0.48 -2.14
C LEU A 489 37.08 0.14 -3.63
N LEU A 490 35.96 -0.08 -4.32
CA LEU A 490 35.96 -0.47 -5.73
C LEU A 490 35.72 0.74 -6.61
N ALA A 491 36.65 1.02 -7.52
CA ALA A 491 36.45 2.01 -8.56
C ALA A 491 35.67 1.42 -9.75
N PRO A 492 34.89 2.23 -10.50
CA PRO A 492 34.18 1.70 -11.66
C PRO A 492 35.15 1.25 -12.76
N SER A 493 35.00 0.00 -13.22
CA SER A 493 35.91 -0.77 -14.10
C SER A 493 36.97 -1.64 -13.44
N GLU A 494 37.05 -1.64 -12.11
CA GLU A 494 37.94 -2.56 -11.40
C GLU A 494 37.40 -3.99 -11.40
N THR A 495 38.29 -4.96 -11.58
CA THR A 495 37.95 -6.38 -11.52
C THR A 495 37.72 -6.79 -10.06
N PHE A 496 36.51 -7.23 -9.76
CA PHE A 496 36.15 -7.76 -8.45
C PHE A 496 36.15 -9.29 -8.46
N MET A 497 36.73 -9.86 -7.40
CA MET A 497 36.71 -11.30 -7.12
C MET A 497 36.10 -11.57 -5.75
N HIS A 498 35.17 -12.51 -5.69
CA HIS A 498 34.61 -13.02 -4.43
C HIS A 498 35.04 -14.47 -4.20
N LEU A 499 35.78 -14.71 -3.13
CA LEU A 499 36.24 -16.03 -2.72
C LEU A 499 35.48 -16.49 -1.49
N VAL A 500 34.87 -17.67 -1.58
CA VAL A 500 34.22 -18.34 -0.45
C VAL A 500 35.04 -19.57 -0.11
N TYR A 501 35.60 -19.64 1.10
CA TYR A 501 36.51 -20.73 1.50
C TYR A 501 35.83 -22.11 1.44
N GLU A 502 34.63 -22.22 2.03
CA GLU A 502 33.73 -23.38 1.94
C GLU A 502 32.29 -22.86 2.00
N GLN A 503 31.37 -23.44 1.21
CA GLN A 503 29.98 -22.97 1.12
C GLN A 503 29.26 -22.96 2.49
N LYS A 504 29.53 -23.94 3.36
CA LYS A 504 28.96 -24.02 4.72
C LYS A 504 29.42 -22.89 5.65
N ASN A 505 30.52 -22.20 5.32
CA ASN A 505 31.06 -21.08 6.09
C ASN A 505 30.71 -19.72 5.47
N SER A 506 29.97 -19.71 4.36
CA SER A 506 29.55 -18.47 3.73
C SER A 506 28.57 -17.73 4.62
N PHE A 507 28.66 -16.40 4.62
CA PHE A 507 27.69 -15.52 5.26
C PHE A 507 26.42 -15.34 4.45
N GLY A 508 26.34 -15.89 3.22
CA GLY A 508 25.18 -15.68 2.34
C GLY A 508 25.12 -14.28 1.75
N VAL A 509 26.19 -13.49 1.89
CA VAL A 509 26.26 -12.08 1.43
C VAL A 509 26.48 -11.94 -0.07
N THR A 510 26.71 -13.06 -0.75
CA THR A 510 26.97 -13.18 -2.20
C THR A 510 26.06 -12.28 -3.03
N ASP A 511 24.73 -12.41 -2.90
CA ASP A 511 23.78 -11.67 -3.74
C ASP A 511 23.80 -10.16 -3.43
N SER A 512 23.98 -9.78 -2.16
CA SER A 512 24.06 -8.38 -1.74
C SER A 512 25.35 -7.71 -2.17
N LEU A 513 26.48 -8.43 -2.11
CA LEU A 513 27.76 -7.97 -2.63
C LEU A 513 27.68 -7.71 -4.13
N TYR A 514 27.04 -8.61 -4.88
CA TYR A 514 26.85 -8.40 -6.32
C TYR A 514 25.99 -7.19 -6.62
N LYS A 515 24.90 -6.99 -5.90
CA LYS A 515 24.09 -5.77 -6.02
C LYS A 515 24.93 -4.52 -5.80
N SER A 516 25.79 -4.52 -4.78
CA SER A 516 26.61 -3.36 -4.40
C SER A 516 27.72 -3.05 -5.41
N VAL A 517 28.46 -4.08 -5.83
CA VAL A 517 29.49 -3.96 -6.87
C VAL A 517 28.87 -3.51 -8.19
N PHE A 518 27.64 -3.93 -8.46
CA PHE A 518 26.87 -3.50 -9.61
C PHE A 518 26.50 -2.01 -9.53
N GLU A 519 25.91 -1.55 -8.42
CA GLU A 519 25.51 -0.15 -8.21
C GLU A 519 26.67 0.83 -8.46
N VAL A 520 27.86 0.49 -7.99
CA VAL A 520 29.11 1.25 -8.22
C VAL A 520 29.41 1.42 -9.72
N ASN A 521 29.22 0.36 -10.50
CA ASN A 521 29.45 0.42 -11.94
C ASN A 521 28.32 1.15 -12.69
N ALA A 522 27.07 1.03 -12.22
CA ALA A 522 25.91 1.67 -12.82
C ALA A 522 25.90 3.21 -12.65
N GLU A 523 26.27 3.73 -11.48
CA GLU A 523 26.37 5.18 -11.23
C GLU A 523 27.24 5.88 -12.29
N LYS A 524 28.29 5.20 -12.78
CA LYS A 524 29.15 5.71 -13.85
C LYS A 524 28.46 5.73 -15.21
N VAL A 525 27.73 4.67 -15.58
CA VAL A 525 26.99 4.62 -16.85
C VAL A 525 25.98 5.76 -16.91
N PHE A 526 25.23 6.00 -15.83
CA PHE A 526 24.29 7.11 -15.77
C PHE A 526 24.99 8.48 -15.79
N SER A 527 26.15 8.64 -15.14
CA SER A 527 26.94 9.88 -15.22
C SER A 527 27.51 10.18 -16.62
N LEU A 528 27.71 9.15 -17.44
CA LEU A 528 28.21 9.28 -18.82
C LEU A 528 27.09 9.54 -19.84
N ILE A 529 25.84 9.14 -19.54
CA ILE A 529 24.66 9.41 -20.39
C ILE A 529 24.06 10.80 -20.09
N GLY A 530 24.25 11.31 -18.86
CA GLY A 530 23.75 12.61 -18.43
C GLY A 530 24.62 13.83 -18.79
N ASN A 531 25.73 13.63 -19.50
CA ASN A 531 26.57 14.67 -20.10
C ASN A 531 26.57 14.50 -21.62
#